data_AF-A0A9P0F2H3-F1
#
_entry.id   AF-A0A9P0F2H3-F1
#
_cell.length_a   1.000
_cell.length_b   1.000
_cell.length_c   1.000
_cell.angle_alpha   90.00
_cell.angle_beta   90.00
_cell.angle_gamma   90.00
#
_symmetry.space_group_name_H-M   'P 1'
#
loop_
_entity.id
_entity.type
_entity.pdbx_description
1 polymer ?
#
loop_
_entity_poly.entity_id
_entity_poly.type
_entity_poly.pdbx_seq_one_letter_code
_entity_poly.pdbx_strand_id
1 'polypeptide(L)'
;MSCLDNVPLHACVWFEDGGSRKTSLAAITAGFLFFTGWWFMIDATFVNSDQMSGGYHVCGIVGTISLIMVNIVSNAQIEGDSYSGGCFGSRGARAWLFMGFVLGFASVIASCWILIADFLGPGSKSNTWVGVSLFIQNFLIFAASLVYKFCRVDDFVY
;
A
#
# COMPACT_ATOMS: atom_id res chain seq x y z
N MET A 1 -12.06 -19.85 2.11
CA MET A 1 -11.24 -20.54 1.10
C MET A 1 -9.80 -20.53 1.58
N SER A 2 -9.39 -21.66 2.16
CA SER A 2 -8.05 -21.91 2.66
C SER A 2 -7.15 -22.38 1.52
N CYS A 3 -6.34 -21.49 0.97
CA CYS A 3 -5.38 -21.84 -0.08
C CYS A 3 -3.94 -21.98 0.43
N LEU A 4 -3.68 -21.75 1.72
CA LEU A 4 -2.33 -21.74 2.31
C LEU A 4 -2.15 -22.65 3.54
N ASP A 5 -3.15 -23.47 3.89
CA ASP A 5 -3.08 -24.30 5.12
C ASP A 5 -2.08 -25.47 5.02
N ASN A 6 -1.58 -25.81 3.83
CA ASN A 6 -0.77 -27.02 3.59
C ASN A 6 0.66 -26.77 3.08
N VAL A 7 1.26 -25.60 3.30
CA VAL A 7 2.70 -25.43 3.05
C VAL A 7 3.46 -25.77 4.34
N PRO A 8 4.23 -26.89 4.38
CA PRO A 8 5.02 -27.25 5.55
C PRO A 8 6.27 -26.36 5.64
N LEU A 9 6.08 -25.13 6.11
CA LEU A 9 7.17 -24.21 6.46
C LEU A 9 7.68 -24.60 7.85
N HIS A 10 8.48 -25.67 7.89
CA HIS A 10 9.12 -26.16 9.11
C HIS A 10 10.29 -25.25 9.52
N ALA A 11 10.29 -24.82 10.79
CA ALA A 11 11.39 -24.23 11.56
C ALA A 11 11.78 -22.75 11.33
N CYS A 12 10.84 -21.82 11.52
CA CYS A 12 11.21 -20.47 11.96
C CYS A 12 10.33 -20.10 13.16
N VAL A 13 10.95 -19.65 14.27
CA VAL A 13 10.28 -19.29 15.55
C VAL A 13 9.09 -18.34 15.36
N TRP A 14 9.07 -17.56 14.26
CA TRP A 14 7.99 -16.65 13.87
C TRP A 14 6.69 -17.32 13.38
N PHE A 15 6.68 -18.64 13.11
CA PHE A 15 5.53 -19.37 12.58
C PHE A 15 4.91 -20.38 13.55
N GLU A 16 5.39 -20.42 14.80
CA GLU A 16 4.96 -21.40 15.81
C GLU A 16 3.59 -21.05 16.42
N ASP A 17 3.25 -19.76 16.50
CA ASP A 17 1.93 -19.28 16.92
C ASP A 17 1.02 -18.94 15.72
N GLY A 18 -0.23 -19.40 15.76
CA GLY A 18 -1.18 -19.20 14.67
C GLY A 18 -1.51 -17.73 14.36
N GLY A 19 -1.34 -16.83 15.35
CA GLY A 19 -1.48 -15.37 15.20
C GLY A 19 -0.26 -14.74 14.52
N SER A 20 0.95 -15.05 15.00
CA SER A 20 2.22 -14.53 14.47
C SER A 20 2.48 -14.98 13.02
N ARG A 21 2.01 -16.17 12.63
CA ARG A 21 2.06 -16.66 11.24
C ARG A 21 1.28 -15.77 10.26
N LYS A 22 0.06 -15.36 10.61
CA LYS A 22 -0.80 -14.53 9.72
C LYS A 22 -0.21 -13.15 9.54
N THR A 23 0.26 -12.54 10.62
CA THR A 23 0.95 -11.24 10.59
C THR A 23 2.25 -11.29 9.78
N SER A 24 3.02 -12.38 9.90
CA SER A 24 4.25 -12.57 9.11
C SER A 24 3.95 -12.72 7.61
N LEU A 25 2.93 -13.49 7.25
CA LEU A 25 2.49 -13.62 5.85
C LEU A 25 1.96 -12.30 5.30
N ALA A 26 1.17 -11.55 6.08
CA ALA A 26 0.70 -10.22 5.72
C ALA A 26 1.86 -9.27 5.40
N ALA A 27 2.93 -9.28 6.22
CA ALA A 27 4.12 -8.47 6.01
C ALA A 27 4.87 -8.87 4.74
N ILE A 28 5.08 -10.17 4.51
CA ILE A 28 5.75 -10.68 3.30
C ILE A 28 4.96 -10.30 2.04
N THR A 29 3.64 -10.54 2.04
CA THR A 29 2.78 -10.22 0.90
C THR A 29 2.73 -8.71 0.63
N ALA A 30 2.60 -7.89 1.67
CA ALA A 30 2.60 -6.44 1.51
C ALA A 30 3.96 -5.91 1.00
N GLY A 31 5.07 -6.43 1.50
CA GLY A 31 6.42 -6.09 1.02
C GLY A 31 6.61 -6.47 -0.45
N PHE A 32 6.13 -7.64 -0.86
CA PHE A 32 6.18 -8.07 -2.25
C PHE A 32 5.36 -7.16 -3.16
N LEU A 33 4.11 -6.84 -2.78
CA LEU A 33 3.25 -5.91 -3.55
C LEU A 33 3.89 -4.52 -3.70
N PHE A 34 4.48 -3.99 -2.63
CA PHE A 34 5.17 -2.71 -2.66
C PHE A 34 6.39 -2.74 -3.58
N PHE A 35 7.22 -3.78 -3.47
CA PHE A 35 8.38 -3.98 -4.33
C PHE A 35 7.97 -4.08 -5.80
N THR A 36 6.97 -4.91 -6.12
CA THR A 36 6.45 -5.07 -7.48
C THR A 36 5.90 -3.75 -8.04
N GLY A 37 5.23 -2.93 -7.22
CA GLY A 37 4.75 -1.61 -7.62
C GLY A 37 5.86 -0.69 -8.11
N TRP A 38 6.92 -0.54 -7.31
CA TRP A 38 8.08 0.28 -7.71
C TRP A 38 8.91 -0.35 -8.82
N TRP A 39 8.97 -1.68 -8.88
CA TRP A 39 9.63 -2.40 -9.97
C TRP A 39 9.01 -2.07 -11.33
N PHE A 40 7.68 -2.14 -11.47
CA PHE A 40 7.00 -1.80 -12.72
C PHE A 40 7.25 -0.36 -13.18
N MET A 41 7.33 0.56 -12.23
CA MET A 41 7.64 1.96 -12.52
C MET A 41 9.08 2.10 -13.06
N ILE A 42 10.07 1.50 -12.39
CA ILE A 42 11.48 1.58 -12.81
C ILE A 42 11.67 0.95 -14.19
N ASP A 43 11.06 -0.22 -14.42
CA ASP A 43 11.07 -0.89 -15.73
C ASP A 43 10.54 0.02 -16.84
N ALA A 44 9.35 0.60 -16.65
CA ALA A 44 8.75 1.48 -17.64
C ALA A 44 9.55 2.77 -17.90
N THR A 45 10.15 3.34 -16.84
CA THR A 45 11.02 4.54 -16.94
C THR A 45 12.27 4.26 -17.75
N PHE A 46 12.87 3.09 -17.55
CA PHE A 46 14.11 2.73 -18.23
C PHE A 46 13.89 2.48 -19.73
N VAL A 47 12.77 1.84 -20.09
CA VAL A 47 12.42 1.56 -21.49
C VAL A 47 11.97 2.83 -22.24
N ASN A 48 11.30 3.77 -21.56
CA ASN A 48 10.68 4.95 -22.18
C ASN A 48 11.10 6.25 -21.48
N SER A 49 12.41 6.48 -21.40
CA SER A 49 12.99 7.60 -20.66
C SER A 49 12.64 8.99 -21.21
N ASP A 50 12.20 9.07 -22.47
CA ASP A 50 11.81 10.29 -23.17
C ASP A 50 10.37 10.73 -22.89
N GLN A 51 9.49 9.81 -22.48
CA GLN A 51 8.05 10.05 -22.34
C GLN A 51 7.60 10.28 -20.89
N MET A 52 8.53 10.16 -19.94
CA MET A 52 8.20 10.22 -18.52
C MET A 52 8.50 11.60 -17.93
N SER A 53 7.44 12.40 -17.77
CA SER A 53 7.54 13.63 -16.98
C SER A 53 7.81 13.28 -15.52
N GLY A 54 8.76 13.98 -14.90
CA GLY A 54 9.10 13.76 -13.48
C GLY A 54 7.90 13.94 -12.53
N GLY A 55 6.86 14.65 -12.96
CA GLY A 55 5.60 14.80 -12.22
C GLY A 55 4.82 13.50 -12.03
N TYR A 56 4.96 12.51 -12.92
CA TYR A 56 4.21 11.25 -12.80
C TYR A 56 4.66 10.42 -11.60
N HIS A 57 5.93 10.51 -11.19
CA HIS A 57 6.43 9.82 -10.00
C HIS A 57 5.83 10.34 -8.69
N VAL A 58 5.35 11.59 -8.66
CA VAL A 58 4.74 12.20 -7.47
C VAL A 58 3.55 11.39 -7.00
N CYS A 59 2.77 10.83 -7.93
CA CYS A 59 1.61 10.01 -7.60
C CYS A 59 2.01 8.78 -6.76
N GLY A 60 3.06 8.07 -7.18
CA GLY A 60 3.59 6.89 -6.47
C GLY A 60 4.24 7.24 -5.13
N ILE A 61 4.89 8.41 -5.03
CA ILE A 61 5.43 8.93 -3.77
C ILE A 61 4.29 9.21 -2.77
N VAL A 62 3.23 9.89 -3.21
CA VAL A 62 2.05 10.16 -2.38
C VAL A 62 1.39 8.86 -1.92
N GLY A 63 1.27 7.87 -2.81
CA GLY A 63 0.77 6.53 -2.45
C GLY A 63 1.64 5.83 -1.39
N THR A 64 2.96 6.00 -1.45
CA THR A 64 3.89 5.44 -0.46
C THR A 64 3.78 6.15 0.89
N ILE A 65 3.62 7.47 0.90
CA ILE A 65 3.37 8.23 2.12
C ILE A 65 2.06 7.76 2.77
N SER A 66 1.01 7.59 1.97
CA SER A 66 -0.26 7.00 2.42
C SER A 66 -0.05 5.63 3.06
N LEU A 67 0.73 4.74 2.44
CA LEU A 67 1.04 3.43 3.00
C LEU A 67 1.66 3.55 4.38
N ILE A 68 2.65 4.43 4.57
CA ILE A 68 3.28 4.64 5.88
C ILE A 68 2.25 5.18 6.89
N MET A 69 1.46 6.17 6.50
CA MET A 69 0.47 6.81 7.38
C MET A 69 -0.61 5.83 7.88
N VAL A 70 -1.13 4.96 7.01
CA VAL A 70 -2.17 3.98 7.38
C VAL A 70 -1.60 2.92 8.33
N ASN A 71 -0.36 2.49 8.10
CA ASN A 71 0.24 1.35 8.77
C ASN A 71 1.00 1.69 10.06
N ILE A 72 1.41 2.95 10.26
CA ILE A 72 2.04 3.40 11.51
C ILE A 72 1.05 3.48 12.69
N VAL A 73 -0.24 3.66 12.41
CA VAL A 73 -1.29 3.71 13.44
C VAL A 73 -1.65 2.29 13.89
N SER A 74 -1.57 2.00 15.19
CA SER A 74 -2.00 0.70 15.73
C SER A 74 -3.53 0.61 15.81
N ASN A 75 -4.10 -0.59 15.76
CA ASN A 75 -5.56 -0.72 15.87
C ASN A 75 -6.04 -0.39 17.29
N ALA A 76 -5.23 -0.69 18.32
CA ALA A 76 -5.48 -0.28 19.70
C ALA A 76 -5.63 1.25 19.89
N GLN A 77 -4.87 2.05 19.14
CA GLN A 77 -5.00 3.53 19.14
C GLN A 77 -6.34 4.01 18.55
N ILE A 78 -6.98 3.20 17.68
CA ILE A 78 -8.27 3.51 17.05
C ILE A 78 -9.42 3.15 17.99
N GLU A 79 -9.30 2.04 18.72
CA GLU A 79 -10.31 1.49 19.61
C GLU A 79 -10.54 2.37 20.85
N GLY A 80 -9.49 3.02 21.34
CA GLY A 80 -9.61 4.11 22.31
C GLY A 80 -9.31 3.73 23.75
N ASP A 81 -8.59 2.63 24.00
CA ASP A 81 -8.09 2.22 25.33
C ASP A 81 -6.98 3.12 25.90
N SER A 82 -7.01 4.41 25.57
CA SER A 82 -6.15 5.41 26.17
C SER A 82 -6.74 5.85 27.49
N TYR A 83 -6.38 5.16 28.57
CA TYR A 83 -6.57 5.61 29.96
C TYR A 83 -5.77 6.89 30.31
N SER A 84 -5.15 7.56 29.33
CA SER A 84 -4.42 8.82 29.52
C SER A 84 -4.86 9.86 28.49
N GLY A 85 -5.54 10.90 28.98
CA GLY A 85 -6.08 12.01 28.22
C GLY A 85 -5.00 13.00 27.75
N GLY A 86 -4.30 12.66 26.66
CA GLY A 86 -3.55 13.63 25.86
C GLY A 86 -4.46 14.44 24.92
N CYS A 87 -4.09 15.70 24.63
CA CYS A 87 -4.88 16.66 23.82
C CYS A 87 -5.28 16.16 22.42
N PHE A 88 -4.54 15.20 21.85
CA PHE A 88 -4.75 14.66 20.51
C PHE A 88 -4.98 13.14 20.46
N GLY A 89 -5.52 12.53 21.53
CA GLY A 89 -5.66 11.06 21.74
C GLY A 89 -6.31 10.22 20.62
N SER A 90 -7.33 9.42 20.92
CA SER A 90 -7.94 8.51 19.93
C SER A 90 -8.54 9.24 18.70
N ARG A 91 -8.97 10.49 18.87
CA ARG A 91 -9.48 11.35 17.78
C ARG A 91 -8.37 11.73 16.78
N GLY A 92 -7.16 12.00 17.25
CA GLY A 92 -6.02 12.34 16.40
C GLY A 92 -5.55 11.16 15.55
N ALA A 93 -5.45 9.99 16.17
CA ALA A 93 -5.11 8.74 15.47
C ALA A 93 -6.10 8.43 14.33
N ARG A 94 -7.41 8.62 14.59
CA ARG A 94 -8.46 8.45 13.57
C ARG A 94 -8.33 9.46 12.44
N ALA A 95 -8.08 10.73 12.73
CA ALA A 95 -7.88 11.77 11.71
C ALA A 95 -6.63 11.50 10.85
N TRP A 96 -5.52 11.08 11.48
CA TRP A 96 -4.29 10.70 10.78
C TRP A 96 -4.51 9.52 9.82
N LEU A 97 -5.18 8.48 10.30
CA LEU A 97 -5.53 7.31 9.49
C LEU A 97 -6.49 7.67 8.35
N PHE A 98 -7.47 8.55 8.61
CA PHE A 98 -8.37 9.05 7.58
C PHE A 98 -7.61 9.82 6.49
N MET A 99 -6.69 10.72 6.86
CA MET A 99 -5.83 11.41 5.89
C MET A 99 -4.98 10.43 5.10
N GLY A 100 -4.43 9.39 5.74
CA GLY A 100 -3.72 8.31 5.06
C GLY A 100 -4.58 7.67 3.97
N PHE A 101 -5.79 7.23 4.29
CA PHE A 101 -6.70 6.64 3.29
C PHE A 101 -7.07 7.60 2.17
N VAL A 102 -7.33 8.88 2.48
CA VAL A 102 -7.64 9.89 1.47
C VAL A 102 -6.48 10.06 0.49
N LEU A 103 -5.24 10.13 0.98
CA LEU A 103 -4.05 10.21 0.13
C LEU A 103 -3.88 8.97 -0.76
N GLY A 104 -4.16 7.77 -0.21
CA GLY A 104 -4.13 6.52 -0.96
C GLY A 104 -5.14 6.47 -2.09
N PHE A 105 -6.41 6.80 -1.82
CA PHE A 105 -7.44 6.85 -2.85
C PHE A 105 -7.17 7.95 -3.87
N ALA A 106 -6.74 9.14 -3.44
CA ALA A 106 -6.40 10.24 -4.32
C ALA A 106 -5.29 9.87 -5.31
N SER A 107 -4.24 9.17 -4.83
CA SER A 107 -3.17 8.64 -5.67
C SER A 107 -3.67 7.64 -6.72
N VAL A 108 -4.53 6.68 -6.36
CA VAL A 108 -5.10 5.73 -7.33
C VAL A 108 -5.99 6.42 -8.37
N ILE A 109 -6.84 7.36 -7.93
CA ILE A 109 -7.73 8.11 -8.84
C ILE A 109 -6.91 9.01 -9.77
N ALA A 110 -5.90 9.70 -9.26
CA ALA A 110 -5.02 10.56 -10.06
C ALA A 110 -4.26 9.77 -11.12
N SER A 111 -3.70 8.60 -10.76
CA SER A 111 -3.01 7.74 -11.74
C SER A 111 -3.95 7.17 -12.80
N CYS A 112 -5.19 6.82 -12.43
CA CYS A 112 -6.24 6.42 -13.38
C CYS A 112 -6.59 7.55 -14.36
N TRP A 113 -6.72 8.79 -13.85
CA TRP A 113 -6.96 9.96 -14.69
C TRP A 113 -5.81 10.18 -15.70
N ILE A 114 -4.56 10.15 -15.23
CA ILE A 114 -3.37 10.31 -16.08
C ILE A 114 -3.32 9.25 -17.19
N LEU A 115 -3.60 7.98 -16.86
CA LEU A 115 -3.67 6.89 -17.83
C LEU A 115 -4.67 7.20 -18.96
N ILE A 116 -5.87 7.67 -18.60
CA ILE A 116 -6.92 7.94 -19.58
C ILE A 116 -6.60 9.20 -20.40
N ALA A 117 -6.22 10.29 -19.74
CA ALA A 117 -6.02 11.59 -20.37
C ALA A 117 -4.80 11.61 -21.30
N ASP A 118 -3.67 11.07 -20.84
CA ASP A 118 -2.39 11.26 -21.52
C ASP A 118 -2.04 10.07 -22.44
N PHE A 119 -2.46 8.85 -22.08
CA PHE A 119 -2.03 7.63 -22.78
C PHE A 119 -3.13 6.95 -23.61
N LEU A 120 -4.40 7.04 -23.22
CA LEU A 120 -5.54 6.44 -23.94
C LEU A 120 -6.37 7.45 -24.75
N GLY A 121 -6.07 8.75 -24.65
CA GLY A 121 -6.76 9.81 -25.38
C GLY A 121 -6.55 9.76 -26.91
N PRO A 122 -7.52 10.28 -27.71
CA PRO A 122 -7.37 10.34 -29.16
C PRO A 122 -6.18 11.23 -29.55
N GLY A 123 -5.16 10.65 -30.20
CA GLY A 123 -3.95 11.37 -30.63
C GLY A 123 -2.69 11.10 -29.79
N SER A 124 -2.76 10.21 -28.79
CA SER A 124 -1.60 9.76 -28.02
C SER A 124 -0.55 9.09 -28.93
N LYS A 125 0.68 9.63 -28.90
CA LYS A 125 1.89 9.03 -29.52
C LYS A 125 2.77 8.31 -28.48
N SER A 126 2.38 8.36 -27.22
CA SER A 126 3.15 7.79 -26.11
C SER A 126 2.83 6.30 -25.93
N ASN A 127 3.83 5.55 -25.48
CA ASN A 127 3.74 4.15 -25.17
C ASN A 127 2.77 3.94 -24.01
N THR A 128 1.63 3.30 -24.32
CA THR A 128 0.56 3.00 -23.36
C THR A 128 1.06 2.23 -22.12
N TRP A 129 2.15 1.47 -22.27
CA TRP A 129 2.80 0.75 -21.17
C TRP A 129 3.24 1.66 -20.01
N VAL A 130 3.67 2.90 -20.29
CA VAL A 130 4.07 3.86 -19.25
C VAL A 130 2.88 4.30 -18.41
N GLY A 131 1.74 4.59 -19.03
CA GLY A 131 0.50 4.90 -18.32
C GLY A 131 -0.01 3.71 -17.50
N VAL A 132 0.03 2.50 -18.07
CA VAL A 132 -0.44 1.28 -17.40
C VAL A 132 0.43 0.93 -16.19
N SER A 133 1.74 1.01 -16.33
CA SER A 133 2.68 0.78 -15.23
C SER A 133 2.50 1.80 -14.10
N LEU A 134 2.23 3.07 -14.40
CA LEU A 134 1.92 4.10 -13.39
C LEU A 134 0.64 3.75 -12.62
N PHE A 135 -0.42 3.33 -13.30
CA PHE A 135 -1.66 2.92 -12.64
C PHE A 135 -1.45 1.68 -11.77
N ILE A 136 -0.78 0.64 -12.31
CA ILE A 136 -0.47 -0.59 -11.60
C ILE A 136 0.38 -0.31 -10.36
N GLN A 137 1.39 0.57 -10.45
CA GLN A 137 2.20 0.98 -9.30
C GLN A 137 1.33 1.51 -8.15
N ASN A 138 0.48 2.50 -8.42
CA ASN A 138 -0.34 3.14 -7.39
C ASN A 138 -1.37 2.17 -6.81
N PHE A 139 -1.95 1.32 -7.66
CA PHE A 139 -2.87 0.27 -7.22
C PHE A 139 -2.18 -0.75 -6.32
N LEU A 140 -0.99 -1.23 -6.67
CA LEU A 140 -0.23 -2.21 -5.89
C LEU A 140 0.24 -1.63 -4.56
N ILE A 141 0.71 -0.38 -4.52
CA ILE A 141 1.11 0.29 -3.28
C ILE A 141 -0.12 0.48 -2.36
N PHE A 142 -1.26 0.87 -2.91
CA PHE A 142 -2.49 0.99 -2.13
C PHE A 142 -2.95 -0.37 -1.61
N ALA A 143 -2.94 -1.42 -2.45
CA ALA A 143 -3.27 -2.78 -2.03
C ALA A 143 -2.31 -3.30 -0.94
N ALA A 144 -1.00 -3.05 -1.06
CA ALA A 144 -0.01 -3.37 -0.03
C ALA A 144 -0.35 -2.69 1.31
N SER A 145 -0.81 -1.44 1.27
CA SER A 145 -1.22 -0.71 2.47
C SER A 145 -2.42 -1.37 3.17
N LEU A 146 -3.41 -1.84 2.42
CA LEU A 146 -4.59 -2.51 2.95
C LEU A 146 -4.27 -3.92 3.46
N VAL A 147 -3.46 -4.67 2.72
CA VAL A 147 -3.02 -6.01 3.09
C VAL A 147 -2.27 -5.97 4.41
N TYR A 148 -1.31 -5.06 4.58
CA TYR A 148 -0.57 -4.94 5.83
C TYR A 148 -1.49 -4.48 6.99
N LYS A 149 -2.37 -3.50 6.73
CA LYS A 149 -3.24 -2.94 7.78
C LYS A 149 -4.24 -3.96 8.33
N PHE A 150 -4.93 -4.69 7.46
CA PHE A 150 -6.04 -5.57 7.85
C PHE A 150 -5.64 -7.00 8.11
N CYS A 151 -4.53 -7.47 7.54
CA CYS A 151 -4.09 -8.85 7.73
C CYS A 151 -3.13 -9.00 8.93
N ARG A 152 -2.66 -7.89 9.52
CA ARG A 152 -1.99 -7.90 10.82
C ARG A 152 -2.98 -8.25 11.92
N VAL A 153 -2.71 -9.34 12.62
CA VAL A 153 -3.39 -9.70 13.86
C VAL A 153 -2.64 -9.00 14.99
N ASP A 154 -3.34 -8.14 15.74
CA ASP A 154 -2.83 -7.61 17.00
C ASP A 154 -3.22 -8.62 18.09
N ASP A 155 -2.25 -9.35 18.64
CA ASP A 155 -2.51 -10.38 19.66
C ASP A 155 -3.01 -9.69 20.95
N PHE A 156 -4.31 -9.82 21.23
CA PHE A 156 -4.85 -9.53 22.56
C PHE A 156 -4.43 -10.68 23.49
N VAL A 157 -3.31 -10.50 24.16
CA VAL A 157 -2.91 -11.35 25.29
C VAL A 157 -3.93 -11.13 26.40
N TYR A 158 -4.77 -12.13 26.64
CA TYR A 158 -5.51 -12.30 27.90
C TYR A 158 -4.68 -13.14 28.86
#